data_AF-A0A969V0D0-F1
#
_entry.id   AF-A0A969V0D0-F1
#
_cell.length_a   1.000
_cell.length_b   1.000
_cell.length_c   1.000
_cell.angle_alpha   90.00
_cell.angle_beta   90.00
_cell.angle_gamma   90.00
#
_symmetry.space_group_name_H-M   'P 1'
#
loop_
_entity.id
_entity.type
_entity.pdbx_description
1 polymer ?
#
loop_
_entity_poly.entity_id
_entity_poly.type
_entity_poly.pdbx_seq_one_letter_code
_entity_poly.pdbx_strand_id
1 'polypeptide(L)'
;MTPADILALPLQANLVVLQGLDANLDQPRASEPSLAQAFRAAGAETVLSSTGQASDAATRDWMKAFYQILKTEPSMSPVQALRQTMIQLRQQYPSPQDWAGFHVWGGNNPIAKLAAPIRPTPNRPTPNRPTTPAKSNTKG
;
A
#
# COMPACT_ATOMS: atom_id res chain seq x y z
N MET A 1 -10.66 -9.74 -1.10
CA MET A 1 -9.46 -9.55 -1.95
C MET A 1 -8.31 -10.18 -1.21
N THR A 2 -7.70 -11.21 -1.77
CA THR A 2 -6.56 -11.92 -1.19
C THR A 2 -5.26 -11.33 -1.72
N PRO A 3 -4.11 -11.52 -1.04
CA PRO A 3 -2.80 -11.12 -1.58
C PRO A 3 -2.55 -11.63 -3.00
N ALA A 4 -2.99 -12.85 -3.33
CA ALA A 4 -2.88 -13.43 -4.67
C ALA A 4 -3.66 -12.63 -5.73
N ASP A 5 -4.88 -12.18 -5.41
CA ASP A 5 -5.68 -11.33 -6.30
C ASP A 5 -4.96 -10.00 -6.59
N ILE A 6 -4.28 -9.43 -5.57
CA ILE A 6 -3.56 -8.14 -5.69
C ILE A 6 -2.36 -8.28 -6.62
N LEU A 7 -1.60 -9.37 -6.47
CA LEU A 7 -0.40 -9.62 -7.27
C LEU A 7 -0.71 -9.80 -8.76
N ALA A 8 -1.95 -10.18 -9.10
CA ALA A 8 -2.42 -10.27 -10.48
C ALA A 8 -2.86 -8.92 -11.07
N LEU A 9 -2.93 -7.85 -10.27
CA LEU A 9 -3.33 -6.53 -10.76
C LEU A 9 -2.21 -5.88 -11.59
N PRO A 10 -2.53 -5.28 -12.75
CA PRO A 10 -1.60 -4.42 -13.48
C PRO A 10 -1.53 -3.04 -12.81
N LEU A 11 -1.03 -2.97 -11.58
CA LEU A 11 -1.08 -1.76 -10.76
C LEU A 11 0.07 -0.80 -11.09
N GLN A 12 -0.27 0.46 -11.32
CA GLN A 12 0.67 1.58 -11.35
C GLN A 12 0.08 2.72 -10.53
N ALA A 13 0.49 2.81 -9.26
CA ALA A 13 -0.05 3.78 -8.34
C ALA A 13 1.07 4.38 -7.49
N ASN A 14 1.10 5.70 -7.36
CA ASN A 14 2.10 6.37 -6.51
C ASN A 14 1.77 6.17 -5.02
N LEU A 15 0.48 6.05 -4.70
CA LEU A 15 -0.02 5.83 -3.34
C LEU A 15 -1.26 4.94 -3.37
N VAL A 16 -1.24 3.89 -2.56
CA VAL A 16 -2.41 3.10 -2.18
C VAL A 16 -2.71 3.39 -0.71
N VAL A 17 -3.99 3.55 -0.35
CA VAL A 17 -4.41 3.69 1.04
C VAL A 17 -5.28 2.51 1.43
N LEU A 18 -4.87 1.79 2.45
CA LEU A 18 -5.57 0.66 3.04
C LEU A 18 -6.15 1.08 4.38
N GLN A 19 -7.46 0.93 4.53
CA GLN A 19 -8.14 1.09 5.81
C GLN A 19 -8.87 -0.19 6.16
N GLY A 20 -8.76 -0.63 7.40
CA GLY A 20 -9.54 -1.77 7.89
C GLY A 20 -8.99 -2.38 9.17
N LEU A 21 -9.71 -3.37 9.66
CA LEU A 21 -9.36 -4.14 10.86
C LEU A 21 -8.66 -5.46 10.51
N ASP A 22 -8.22 -5.65 9.27
CA ASP A 22 -7.57 -6.90 8.86
C ASP A 22 -6.14 -6.96 9.43
N ALA A 23 -5.89 -7.98 10.24
CA ALA A 23 -4.57 -8.24 10.81
C ALA A 23 -3.48 -8.45 9.75
N ASN A 24 -3.86 -8.83 8.51
CA ASN A 24 -2.93 -9.04 7.39
C ASN A 24 -2.63 -7.75 6.59
N LEU A 25 -3.08 -6.57 7.05
CA LEU A 25 -2.75 -5.29 6.40
C LEU A 25 -1.23 -5.08 6.34
N ASP A 26 -0.60 -5.22 7.50
CA ASP A 26 0.80 -4.88 7.74
C ASP A 26 1.66 -6.11 8.02
N GLN A 27 1.08 -7.14 8.62
CA GLN A 27 1.80 -8.34 9.05
C GLN A 27 1.52 -9.49 8.10
N PRO A 28 2.56 -10.17 7.59
CA PRO A 28 2.35 -11.34 6.73
C PRO A 28 1.78 -12.51 7.54
N ARG A 29 1.06 -13.40 6.86
CA ARG A 29 0.70 -14.72 7.40
C ARG A 29 1.77 -15.73 7.00
N ALA A 30 1.83 -16.86 7.71
CA ALA A 30 2.92 -17.84 7.60
C ALA A 30 3.39 -18.14 6.16
N SER A 31 2.46 -18.32 5.22
CA SER A 31 2.75 -18.62 3.81
C SER A 31 2.31 -17.54 2.82
N GLU A 32 1.83 -16.39 3.29
CA GLU A 32 1.24 -15.34 2.45
C GLU A 32 1.78 -13.95 2.82
N PRO A 33 2.15 -13.11 1.82
CA PRO A 33 2.56 -11.75 2.10
C PRO A 33 1.41 -10.93 2.71
N SER A 34 1.76 -9.86 3.43
CA SER A 34 0.75 -8.90 3.88
C SER A 34 0.11 -8.19 2.68
N LEU A 35 -1.06 -7.59 2.88
CA LEU A 35 -1.72 -6.81 1.83
C LEU A 35 -0.83 -5.64 1.38
N ALA A 36 -0.17 -4.95 2.31
CA ALA A 36 0.80 -3.91 1.97
C ALA A 36 1.95 -4.43 1.11
N GLN A 37 2.52 -5.60 1.44
CA GLN A 37 3.55 -6.23 0.63
C GLN A 37 3.04 -6.63 -0.76
N ALA A 38 1.81 -7.16 -0.85
CA ALA A 38 1.20 -7.55 -2.11
C ALA A 38 0.95 -6.32 -3.01
N PHE A 39 0.43 -5.21 -2.48
CA PHE A 39 0.26 -3.96 -3.24
C PHE A 39 1.60 -3.37 -3.70
N ARG A 40 2.64 -3.43 -2.85
CA ARG A 40 4.00 -3.01 -3.22
C ARG A 40 4.54 -3.86 -4.37
N ALA A 41 4.39 -5.18 -4.29
CA ALA A 41 4.83 -6.10 -5.33
C ALA A 41 4.03 -5.97 -6.63
N ALA A 42 2.74 -5.60 -6.55
CA ALA A 42 1.88 -5.35 -7.71
C ALA A 42 2.23 -4.06 -8.47
N GLY A 43 2.97 -3.12 -7.86
CA GLY A 43 3.45 -1.90 -8.52
C GLY A 43 3.06 -0.59 -7.83
N ALA A 44 2.55 -0.61 -6.59
CA ALA A 44 2.37 0.60 -5.82
C ALA A 44 3.72 1.15 -5.33
N GLU A 45 4.02 2.44 -5.54
CA GLU A 45 5.25 3.08 -5.03
C GLU A 45 5.23 3.27 -3.51
N THR A 46 4.05 3.57 -2.97
CA THR A 46 3.81 3.72 -1.54
C THR A 46 2.46 3.13 -1.15
N VAL A 47 2.38 2.51 0.01
CA VAL A 47 1.14 2.03 0.62
C VAL A 47 1.04 2.64 2.02
N LEU A 48 -0.05 3.35 2.29
CA LEU A 48 -0.43 3.77 3.63
C LEU A 48 -1.44 2.76 4.18
N SER A 49 -1.25 2.28 5.40
CA SER A 49 -2.20 1.41 6.11
C SER A 49 -2.65 2.06 7.42
N SER A 50 -3.83 1.67 7.90
CA SER A 50 -4.36 2.06 9.21
C SER A 50 -4.89 0.85 9.97
N THR A 51 -4.56 0.73 11.25
CA THR A 51 -4.98 -0.38 12.14
C THR A 51 -6.43 -0.27 12.64
N GLY A 52 -7.17 0.79 12.24
CA GLY A 52 -8.61 0.93 12.48
C GLY A 52 -9.02 1.20 13.94
N GLN A 53 -8.08 1.55 14.83
CA GLN A 53 -8.37 1.82 16.24
C GLN A 53 -8.79 3.27 16.52
N ALA A 54 -8.55 4.18 15.57
CA ALA A 54 -8.92 5.58 15.70
C ALA A 54 -10.44 5.75 15.59
N SER A 55 -10.99 6.75 16.30
CA SER A 55 -12.39 7.15 16.12
C SER A 55 -12.66 7.63 14.69
N ASP A 56 -13.92 7.56 14.23
CA ASP A 56 -14.31 8.08 12.90
C ASP A 56 -13.93 9.55 12.71
N ALA A 57 -14.06 10.36 13.79
CA ALA A 57 -13.69 11.76 13.78
C ALA A 57 -12.18 11.94 13.58
N ALA A 58 -11.37 11.22 14.36
CA ALA A 58 -9.93 11.24 14.23
C ALA A 58 -9.48 10.76 12.85
N THR A 59 -10.04 9.65 12.36
CA THR A 59 -9.72 9.09 11.03
C THR A 59 -10.01 10.08 9.91
N ARG A 60 -11.17 10.74 9.95
CA ARG A 60 -11.54 11.77 8.96
C ARG A 60 -10.55 12.94 9.00
N ASP A 61 -10.23 13.43 10.19
CA ASP A 61 -9.35 14.58 10.33
C ASP A 61 -7.90 14.23 9.97
N TRP A 62 -7.49 12.97 10.25
CA TRP A 62 -6.21 12.41 9.85
C TRP A 62 -6.08 12.39 8.33
N MET A 63 -7.07 11.81 7.64
CA MET A 63 -7.07 11.74 6.18
C MET A 63 -7.06 13.13 5.54
N LYS A 64 -7.87 14.06 6.07
CA LYS A 64 -7.87 15.45 5.61
C LYS A 64 -6.49 16.09 5.75
N ALA A 65 -5.87 15.99 6.93
CA ALA A 65 -4.57 16.59 7.19
C ALA A 65 -3.48 15.97 6.30
N PHE A 66 -3.43 14.63 6.19
CA PHE A 66 -2.48 13.92 5.35
C PHE A 66 -2.55 14.32 3.87
N TYR A 67 -3.74 14.29 3.27
CA TYR A 67 -3.90 14.71 1.88
C TYR A 67 -3.68 16.19 1.67
N GLN A 68 -4.05 17.04 2.65
CA GLN A 68 -3.79 18.47 2.55
C GLN A 68 -2.28 18.75 2.52
N ILE A 69 -1.50 18.10 3.38
CA ILE A 69 -0.03 18.23 3.40
C ILE A 69 0.56 17.82 2.05
N LEU A 70 0.17 16.66 1.52
CA LEU A 70 0.66 16.20 0.21
C LEU A 70 0.27 17.15 -0.94
N LYS A 71 -0.88 17.82 -0.83
CA LYS A 71 -1.35 18.77 -1.85
C LYS A 71 -0.61 20.11 -1.76
N THR A 72 -0.32 20.59 -0.56
CA THR A 72 0.32 21.91 -0.35
C THR A 72 1.84 21.84 -0.42
N GLU A 73 2.45 20.69 -0.09
CA GLU A 73 3.90 20.46 -0.05
C GLU A 73 4.31 19.40 -1.08
N PRO A 74 4.38 19.73 -2.38
CA PRO A 74 4.62 18.75 -3.45
C PRO A 74 6.00 18.09 -3.42
N SER A 75 6.95 18.65 -2.66
CA SER A 75 8.28 18.07 -2.41
C SER A 75 8.31 17.12 -1.22
N MET A 76 7.19 16.98 -0.50
CA MET A 76 7.11 16.14 0.69
C MET A 76 6.77 14.70 0.31
N SER A 77 7.51 13.75 0.87
CA SER A 77 7.22 12.33 0.72
C SER A 77 6.01 11.92 1.58
N PRO A 78 5.33 10.81 1.26
CA PRO A 78 4.30 10.25 2.12
C PRO A 78 4.77 9.93 3.55
N VAL A 79 6.04 9.56 3.72
CA VAL A 79 6.64 9.31 5.05
C VAL A 79 6.74 10.60 5.86
N GLN A 80 7.15 11.70 5.22
CA GLN A 80 7.20 13.01 5.86
C GLN A 80 5.79 13.53 6.17
N ALA A 81 4.84 13.37 5.24
CA ALA A 81 3.45 13.74 5.43
C ALA A 81 2.81 12.96 6.58
N LEU A 82 3.01 11.63 6.66
CA LEU A 82 2.58 10.79 7.79
C LEU A 82 3.05 11.38 9.13
N ARG A 83 4.36 11.64 9.25
CA ARG A 83 4.94 12.17 10.49
C ARG A 83 4.31 13.52 10.86
N GLN A 84 4.14 14.41 9.90
CA GLN A 84 3.56 15.73 10.14
C GLN A 84 2.08 15.64 10.53
N THR A 85 1.30 14.76 9.89
CA THR A 85 -0.09 14.48 10.27
C THR A 85 -0.19 13.99 11.72
N MET A 86 0.65 13.02 12.12
CA MET A 86 0.67 12.51 13.49
C MET A 86 0.98 13.61 14.50
N ILE A 87 1.93 14.49 14.21
CA ILE A 87 2.29 15.62 15.08
C ILE A 87 1.13 16.61 15.22
N GLN A 88 0.43 16.93 14.11
CA GLN A 88 -0.72 17.83 14.12
C GLN A 88 -1.87 17.23 14.93
N LEU A 89 -2.21 15.97 14.70
CA LEU A 89 -3.35 15.35 15.36
C LEU A 89 -3.11 15.02 16.82
N ARG A 90 -1.88 14.74 17.23
CA ARG A 90 -1.52 14.58 18.65
C ARG A 90 -1.89 15.80 19.49
N GLN A 91 -1.95 17.00 18.90
CA GLN A 91 -2.36 18.22 19.61
C GLN A 91 -3.87 18.30 19.80
N GLN A 92 -4.65 17.65 18.94
CA GLN A 92 -6.12 17.69 18.94
C GLN A 92 -6.74 16.49 19.65
N TYR A 93 -6.08 15.33 19.56
CA TYR A 93 -6.54 14.05 20.09
C TYR A 93 -5.55 13.55 21.15
N PRO A 94 -5.90 13.60 22.46
CA PRO A 94 -5.01 13.19 23.53
C PRO A 94 -4.63 11.71 23.51
N SER A 95 -5.52 10.86 23.00
CA SER A 95 -5.32 9.41 22.97
C SER A 95 -4.42 9.01 21.80
N PRO A 96 -3.32 8.26 22.03
CA PRO A 96 -2.47 7.77 20.94
C PRO A 96 -3.19 6.93 19.89
N GLN A 97 -4.25 6.22 20.27
CA GLN A 97 -5.02 5.38 19.35
C GLN A 97 -5.64 6.18 18.17
N ASP A 98 -5.89 7.48 18.37
CA ASP A 98 -6.52 8.36 17.38
C ASP A 98 -5.54 8.88 16.31
N TRP A 99 -4.22 8.80 16.55
CA TRP A 99 -3.22 9.35 15.61
C TRP A 99 -2.03 8.43 15.32
N ALA A 100 -1.78 7.41 16.14
CA ALA A 100 -0.61 6.54 16.01
C ALA A 100 -0.85 5.28 15.16
N GLY A 101 -2.08 5.00 14.76
CA GLY A 101 -2.45 3.75 14.07
C GLY A 101 -2.14 3.69 12.57
N PHE A 102 -1.35 4.62 12.02
CA PHE A 102 -1.08 4.72 10.58
C PHE A 102 0.37 4.37 10.26
N HIS A 103 0.60 3.57 9.21
CA HIS A 103 1.93 3.13 8.77
C HIS A 103 2.13 3.34 7.26
N VAL A 104 3.36 3.66 6.85
CA VAL A 104 3.72 3.80 5.44
C VAL A 104 4.72 2.71 5.04
N TRP A 105 4.44 2.06 3.92
CA TRP A 105 5.27 1.08 3.24
C TRP A 105 5.69 1.63 1.89
N GLY A 106 6.97 1.87 1.66
CA GLY A 106 7.39 2.45 0.39
C GLY A 106 8.71 3.20 0.46
N GLY A 107 8.96 3.98 -0.60
CA GLY A 107 10.13 4.86 -0.67
C GLY A 107 9.88 6.23 -0.04
N ASN A 108 10.96 6.95 0.25
CA ASN A 108 10.92 8.32 0.76
C ASN A 108 10.88 9.38 -0.36
N ASN A 109 10.32 9.03 -1.52
CA ASN A 109 10.23 9.94 -2.65
C ASN A 109 8.93 10.76 -2.56
N PRO A 110 8.93 12.03 -3.01
CA PRO A 110 7.70 12.77 -3.21
C PRO A 110 6.80 12.02 -4.19
N ILE A 111 5.48 12.06 -3.96
CA ILE A 111 4.54 11.55 -4.96
C ILE A 111 4.64 12.47 -6.18
N ALA A 112 5.31 12.01 -7.24
CA ALA A 112 5.35 12.72 -8.51
C ALA A 112 3.91 13.05 -8.90
N LYS A 113 3.59 14.36 -8.97
CA LYS A 113 2.28 14.98 -9.17
C LYS A 113 1.12 13.96 -9.29
N LEU A 114 0.15 14.03 -8.37
CA LEU A 114 -1.20 13.43 -8.43
C LEU A 114 -1.99 13.67 -9.75
N ALA A 115 -1.35 14.25 -10.79
CA ALA A 115 -1.89 14.64 -12.08
C ALA A 115 -1.18 14.01 -13.30
N ALA A 116 -0.17 13.14 -13.15
CA ALA A 116 0.38 12.44 -14.30
C ALA A 116 -0.54 11.28 -14.73
N PRO A 117 -1.00 11.21 -15.99
CA PRO A 117 -1.81 10.10 -16.46
C PRO A 117 -1.02 8.79 -16.33
N ILE A 118 -1.69 7.75 -15.83
CA ILE A 118 -1.18 6.38 -15.77
C ILE A 118 -0.65 6.03 -17.17
N ARG A 119 0.67 5.85 -17.32
CA ARG A 119 1.25 5.48 -18.61
C ARG A 119 0.93 4.00 -18.85
N PRO A 120 0.20 3.62 -19.91
CA PRO A 120 0.09 2.22 -20.26
C PRO A 120 1.49 1.68 -20.59
N THR A 121 1.94 0.65 -19.88
CA THR A 121 3.22 -0.03 -20.15
C THR A 121 3.04 -1.10 -21.23
N PRO A 122 4.08 -1.40 -22.03
CA PRO A 122 4.10 -2.57 -22.91
C PRO A 122 3.97 -3.85 -22.07
N ASN A 123 3.18 -4.82 -22.55
CA ASN A 123 2.95 -6.10 -21.90
C ASN A 123 4.24 -6.73 -21.36
N ARG A 124 4.27 -7.02 -20.06
CA ARG A 124 5.30 -7.89 -19.47
C ARG A 124 5.09 -9.31 -20.05
N PRO A 125 6.12 -9.97 -20.59
CA PRO A 125 5.99 -11.36 -21.02
C PRO A 125 5.60 -12.23 -19.83
N THR A 126 4.56 -13.04 -20.00
CA THR A 126 4.15 -14.05 -19.02
C THR A 126 5.31 -15.02 -18.78
N PRO A 127 5.61 -15.40 -17.52
CA PRO A 127 6.61 -16.43 -17.26
C PRO A 127 6.11 -17.76 -17.85
N ASN A 128 6.88 -18.34 -18.77
CA ASN A 128 6.58 -19.67 -19.30
C ASN A 128 6.56 -20.69 -18.15
N ARG A 129 5.41 -21.34 -17.96
CA ARG A 129 5.28 -22.48 -17.05
C ARG A 129 6.18 -23.62 -17.58
N PRO A 130 7.05 -24.22 -16.76
CA PRO A 130 7.83 -25.37 -17.19
C PRO A 130 6.87 -26.52 -17.53
N THR A 131 6.89 -26.97 -18.78
CA THR A 131 6.24 -28.20 -19.20
C THR A 131 7.08 -29.38 -18.73
N THR A 132 6.56 -30.15 -17.77
CA THR A 132 7.14 -31.44 -17.41
C THR A 132 6.96 -32.41 -18.58
N PRO A 133 8.00 -33.10 -19.07
CA PRO A 133 7.82 -34.09 -20.13
C PRO A 133 7.14 -35.34 -19.57
N ALA A 134 6.12 -35.82 -20.30
CA ALA A 134 5.48 -37.10 -20.05
C ALA A 134 6.50 -38.25 -20.24
N LYS A 135 6.64 -39.11 -19.23
CA LYS A 135 7.40 -40.36 -19.36
C LYS A 135 6.64 -41.31 -20.26
N SER A 136 7.20 -41.59 -21.45
CA SER A 136 6.82 -42.74 -22.28
C SER A 136 7.29 -44.02 -21.59
N ASN A 137 6.36 -44.91 -21.26
CA ASN A 137 6.68 -46.27 -20.85
C ASN A 137 6.51 -47.18 -22.08
N THR A 138 7.62 -47.69 -22.60
CA THR A 138 7.67 -48.83 -23.51
C THR A 138 8.36 -49.99 -22.80
N LYS A 139 7.60 -51.04 -22.50
CA LYS A 139 8.02 -52.44 -22.34
C LYS A 139 6.82 -53.25 -22.84
N GLY A 140 6.94 -54.13 -23.84
CA GLY A 140 7.97 -55.15 -23.99
C GLY A 140 7.28 -56.46 -23.67
#